data_AF-A0A4R1QLY5-F1
#
_entry.id   AF-A0A4R1QLY5-F1
#
_cell.length_a   1.000
_cell.length_b   1.000
_cell.length_c   1.000
_cell.angle_alpha   90.00
_cell.angle_beta   90.00
_cell.angle_gamma   90.00
#
_symmetry.space_group_name_H-M   'P 1'
#
loop_
_entity.id
_entity.type
_entity.pdbx_description
1 polymer ?
#
loop_
_entity_poly.entity_id
_entity_poly.type
_entity_poly.pdbx_seq_one_letter_code
_entity_poly.pdbx_strand_id
1 'polypeptide(L)'
;MTNQEILKIAMEQTAIDSNCKVEDLTSKQNVVVISKPNQNARRYLSLPFFCDLVSYGSNIVASVDERIADFILEYINHGTIEHCFETPNLYLLTKEFEKYGKIPCFMAEYFLPDVDILAALPCTYPVKLLNPDDFSQLYLSQWSNALCEKRKQLDMLVAAAYDNDKIIGMAGCSADCDSMWQIGIDVLPEYRKNGVAAALTSHLAVEILKRGKVPFYCCAWSNIGSARNALKSGFRPAWVHLTSIDTEKALEMMR
;
A
#
# COMPACT_ATOMS: atom_id res chain seq x y z
N MET A 1 -8.82 -19.18 -3.26
CA MET A 1 -8.59 -17.93 -3.99
C MET A 1 -7.36 -18.12 -4.86
N THR A 2 -7.43 -17.80 -6.15
CA THR A 2 -6.33 -17.93 -7.12
C THR A 2 -5.57 -16.61 -7.29
N ASN A 3 -4.36 -16.68 -7.86
CA ASN A 3 -3.58 -15.50 -8.22
C ASN A 3 -4.34 -14.51 -9.15
N GLN A 4 -5.19 -15.02 -10.04
CA GLN A 4 -6.01 -14.19 -10.95
C GLN A 4 -7.15 -13.50 -10.20
N GLU A 5 -7.83 -14.20 -9.29
CA GLU A 5 -8.89 -13.63 -8.45
C GLU A 5 -8.34 -12.51 -7.55
N ILE A 6 -7.16 -12.72 -6.96
CA ILE A 6 -6.47 -11.73 -6.12
C ILE A 6 -6.17 -10.45 -6.91
N LEU A 7 -5.59 -10.59 -8.11
CA LEU A 7 -5.29 -9.44 -8.96
C LEU A 7 -6.56 -8.69 -9.35
N LYS A 8 -7.62 -9.42 -9.71
CA LYS A 8 -8.92 -8.83 -10.07
C LYS A 8 -9.52 -8.03 -8.92
N ILE A 9 -9.54 -8.58 -7.70
CA ILE A 9 -10.04 -7.88 -6.50
C ILE A 9 -9.24 -6.60 -6.26
N ALA A 10 -7.91 -6.66 -6.41
CA ALA A 10 -7.06 -5.48 -6.26
C ALA A 10 -7.37 -4.39 -7.30
N MET A 11 -7.54 -4.78 -8.57
CA MET A 11 -7.92 -3.83 -9.64
C MET A 11 -9.33 -3.25 -9.43
N GLU A 12 -10.28 -4.05 -8.97
CA GLU A 12 -11.63 -3.59 -8.60
C GLU A 12 -11.57 -2.54 -7.49
N GLN A 13 -10.78 -2.78 -6.44
CA GLN A 13 -10.60 -1.79 -5.38
C GLN A 13 -9.89 -0.52 -5.89
N THR A 14 -8.82 -0.66 -6.68
CA THR A 14 -8.14 0.49 -7.29
C THR A 14 -9.08 1.32 -8.17
N ALA A 15 -9.95 0.68 -8.95
CA ALA A 15 -10.92 1.38 -9.78
C ALA A 15 -11.92 2.21 -8.96
N ILE A 16 -12.34 1.68 -7.81
CA ILE A 16 -13.17 2.41 -6.83
C ILE A 16 -12.40 3.61 -6.27
N ASP A 17 -11.15 3.42 -5.88
CA ASP A 17 -10.31 4.48 -5.27
C ASP A 17 -10.02 5.61 -6.27
N SER A 18 -9.73 5.26 -7.52
CA SER A 18 -9.35 6.18 -8.59
C SER A 18 -10.54 6.71 -9.39
N ASN A 19 -11.78 6.29 -9.07
CA ASN A 19 -12.98 6.66 -9.84
C ASN A 19 -12.85 6.35 -11.35
N CYS A 20 -12.27 5.19 -11.69
CA CYS A 20 -12.15 4.69 -13.06
C CYS A 20 -12.91 3.37 -13.24
N LYS A 21 -12.86 2.80 -14.44
CA LYS A 21 -13.33 1.43 -14.70
C LYS A 21 -12.18 0.45 -14.54
N VAL A 22 -12.49 -0.79 -14.17
CA VAL A 22 -11.47 -1.85 -14.01
C VAL A 22 -10.74 -2.11 -15.34
N GLU A 23 -11.44 -2.00 -16.46
CA GLU A 23 -10.87 -2.18 -17.80
C GLU A 23 -9.82 -1.11 -18.12
N ASP A 24 -9.94 0.10 -17.53
CA ASP A 24 -8.97 1.18 -17.73
C ASP A 24 -7.58 0.78 -17.18
N LEU A 25 -7.50 -0.05 -16.14
CA LEU A 25 -6.25 -0.52 -15.52
C LEU A 25 -5.52 -1.59 -16.33
N THR A 26 -6.14 -2.10 -17.39
CA THR A 26 -5.58 -3.11 -18.30
C THR A 26 -5.59 -2.66 -19.76
N SER A 27 -5.88 -1.38 -19.99
CA SER A 27 -5.93 -0.77 -21.30
C SER A 27 -4.55 -0.72 -21.96
N LYS A 28 -4.53 -0.59 -23.29
CA LYS A 28 -3.31 -0.29 -24.05
C LYS A 28 -2.98 1.20 -24.10
N GLN A 29 -3.91 2.04 -23.65
CA GLN A 29 -3.80 3.50 -23.68
C GLN A 29 -3.89 4.02 -22.26
N ASN A 30 -3.16 5.10 -22.00
CA ASN A 30 -3.29 5.82 -20.75
C ASN A 30 -4.68 6.46 -20.65
N VAL A 31 -5.19 6.59 -19.43
CA VAL A 31 -6.53 7.10 -19.16
C VAL A 31 -6.45 8.19 -18.10
N VAL A 32 -7.15 9.30 -18.33
CA VAL A 32 -7.37 10.34 -17.32
C VAL A 32 -8.84 10.30 -16.91
N VAL A 33 -9.09 10.27 -15.60
CA VAL A 33 -10.42 10.36 -15.01
C VAL A 33 -10.46 11.47 -13.97
N ILE A 34 -11.62 12.08 -13.78
CA ILE A 34 -11.81 13.10 -12.74
C ILE A 34 -11.98 12.41 -11.39
N SER A 35 -11.14 12.76 -10.42
CA SER A 35 -11.18 12.19 -9.08
C SER A 35 -12.45 12.59 -8.35
N LYS A 36 -13.05 11.63 -7.64
CA LYS A 36 -14.26 11.83 -6.83
C LYS A 36 -14.16 11.04 -5.53
N PRO A 37 -14.76 11.52 -4.43
CA PRO A 37 -14.95 10.71 -3.23
C PRO A 37 -15.78 9.45 -3.54
N ASN A 38 -15.39 8.33 -2.94
CA ASN A 38 -16.18 7.11 -2.94
C ASN A 38 -16.18 6.51 -1.53
N GLN A 39 -17.35 6.22 -0.99
CA GLN A 39 -17.49 5.64 0.35
C GLN A 39 -16.89 4.23 0.48
N ASN A 40 -16.72 3.53 -0.65
CA ASN A 40 -16.12 2.20 -0.72
C ASN A 40 -14.61 2.25 -1.03
N ALA A 41 -14.03 3.44 -1.16
CA ALA A 41 -12.59 3.57 -1.33
C ALA A 41 -11.85 3.13 -0.05
N ARG A 42 -10.56 2.82 -0.19
CA ARG A 42 -9.70 2.51 0.96
C ARG A 42 -9.79 3.63 2.00
N ARG A 43 -10.11 3.25 3.23
CA ARG A 43 -10.53 4.13 4.34
C ARG A 43 -9.44 5.10 4.82
N TYR A 44 -8.18 4.87 4.47
CA TYR A 44 -7.09 5.78 4.79
C TYR A 44 -6.86 6.88 3.73
N LEU A 45 -7.51 6.79 2.56
CA LEU A 45 -7.34 7.76 1.48
C LEU A 45 -8.03 9.08 1.80
N SER A 46 -7.37 10.17 1.43
CA SER A 46 -7.96 11.52 1.42
C SER A 46 -8.46 11.82 0.01
N LEU A 47 -9.77 11.69 -0.20
CA LEU A 47 -10.41 11.90 -1.49
C LEU A 47 -11.23 13.21 -1.53
N PRO A 48 -11.39 13.85 -2.71
CA PRO A 48 -10.81 13.46 -4.00
C PRO A 48 -9.29 13.73 -4.06
N PHE A 49 -8.59 12.98 -4.92
CA PHE A 49 -7.19 13.25 -5.20
C PHE A 49 -7.04 14.54 -6.01
N PHE A 50 -5.97 15.30 -5.74
CA PHE A 50 -5.55 16.34 -6.67
C PHE A 50 -4.90 15.71 -7.91
N CYS A 51 -3.99 14.77 -7.70
CA CYS A 51 -3.44 13.91 -8.73
C CYS A 51 -2.95 12.62 -8.08
N ASP A 52 -3.41 11.48 -8.61
CA ASP A 52 -2.89 10.14 -8.33
C ASP A 52 -2.66 9.41 -9.65
N LEU A 53 -1.41 9.02 -9.92
CA LEU A 53 -1.05 8.19 -11.08
C LEU A 53 -0.91 6.75 -10.64
N VAL A 54 -1.65 5.84 -11.28
CA VAL A 54 -1.63 4.41 -10.96
C VAL A 54 -1.17 3.61 -12.16
N SER A 55 -0.32 2.62 -11.94
CA SER A 55 0.11 1.70 -13.00
C SER A 55 0.28 0.27 -12.50
N TYR A 56 -0.36 -0.67 -13.20
CA TYR A 56 -0.12 -2.11 -13.10
C TYR A 56 0.94 -2.60 -14.11
N GLY A 57 1.58 -1.68 -14.84
CA GLY A 57 2.65 -1.95 -15.81
C GLY A 57 2.24 -1.90 -17.29
N SER A 58 0.94 -1.92 -17.62
CA SER A 58 0.45 -1.85 -19.02
C SER A 58 0.18 -0.43 -19.50
N ASN A 59 -0.31 0.42 -18.61
CA ASN A 59 -0.71 1.81 -18.86
C ASN A 59 -0.76 2.58 -17.54
N ILE A 60 -0.95 3.89 -17.63
CA ILE A 60 -1.23 4.77 -16.50
C ILE A 60 -2.72 5.11 -16.49
N VAL A 61 -3.35 4.98 -15.32
CA VAL A 61 -4.62 5.63 -15.01
C VAL A 61 -4.35 6.79 -14.07
N ALA A 62 -4.69 8.00 -14.49
CA ALA A 62 -4.54 9.20 -13.71
C ALA A 62 -5.90 9.65 -13.16
N SER A 63 -6.07 9.61 -11.85
CA SER A 63 -7.24 10.16 -11.16
C SER A 63 -6.90 11.57 -10.66
N VAL A 64 -7.50 12.59 -11.27
CA VAL A 64 -7.04 13.97 -11.11
C VAL A 64 -8.15 14.98 -10.89
N ASP A 65 -7.77 16.14 -10.34
CA ASP A 65 -8.59 17.34 -10.31
C ASP A 65 -8.81 17.87 -11.73
N GLU A 66 -10.02 18.37 -12.02
CA GLU A 66 -10.39 18.87 -13.34
C GLU A 66 -9.46 19.97 -13.87
N ARG A 67 -8.87 20.77 -12.97
CA ARG A 67 -7.99 21.90 -13.33
C ARG A 67 -6.68 21.49 -13.99
N ILE A 68 -6.26 20.23 -13.84
CA ILE A 68 -5.00 19.72 -14.39
C ILE A 68 -5.19 18.55 -15.37
N ALA A 69 -6.44 18.21 -15.72
CA ALA A 69 -6.74 17.02 -16.51
C ALA A 69 -6.04 17.02 -17.88
N ASP A 70 -6.10 18.13 -18.61
CA ASP A 70 -5.46 18.25 -19.94
C ASP A 70 -3.93 18.17 -19.84
N PHE A 71 -3.35 18.85 -18.85
CA PHE A 71 -1.90 18.79 -18.59
C PHE A 71 -1.44 17.36 -18.28
N ILE A 72 -2.18 16.64 -17.44
CA ILE A 72 -1.82 15.28 -17.06
C ILE A 72 -2.00 14.32 -18.25
N LEU A 73 -3.02 14.52 -19.09
CA LEU A 73 -3.18 13.74 -20.30
C LEU A 73 -1.98 13.90 -21.25
N GLU A 74 -1.50 15.12 -21.44
CA GLU A 74 -0.28 15.36 -22.22
C GLU A 74 0.95 14.73 -21.56
N TYR A 75 1.09 14.90 -20.24
CA TYR A 75 2.20 14.38 -19.45
C TYR A 75 2.36 12.86 -19.58
N ILE A 76 1.29 12.10 -19.31
CA ILE A 76 1.35 10.62 -19.30
C ILE A 76 1.54 10.03 -20.70
N ASN A 77 1.24 10.79 -21.75
CA ASN A 77 1.41 10.36 -23.15
C ASN A 77 2.69 10.88 -23.81
N HIS A 78 3.50 11.68 -23.10
CA HIS A 78 4.75 12.22 -23.64
C HIS A 78 5.88 11.19 -23.71
N GLY A 79 5.84 10.14 -22.89
CA GLY A 79 6.91 9.15 -22.77
C GLY A 79 6.41 7.74 -22.43
N THR A 80 7.34 6.87 -22.05
CA THR A 80 6.97 5.55 -21.51
C THR A 80 6.40 5.70 -20.10
N ILE A 81 5.78 4.63 -19.61
CA ILE A 81 5.21 4.58 -18.27
C ILE A 81 6.29 4.89 -17.24
N GLU A 82 7.44 4.23 -17.34
CA GLU A 82 8.56 4.37 -16.39
C GLU A 82 9.07 5.80 -16.33
N HIS A 83 9.24 6.45 -17.49
CA HIS A 83 9.68 7.83 -17.55
C HIS A 83 8.74 8.78 -16.80
N CYS A 84 7.43 8.53 -16.77
CA CYS A 84 6.47 9.34 -16.01
C CYS A 84 6.69 9.26 -14.48
N PHE A 85 7.44 8.28 -13.98
CA PHE A 85 7.76 8.16 -12.56
C PHE A 85 9.22 8.55 -12.24
N GLU A 86 10.00 8.95 -13.24
CA GLU A 86 11.40 9.34 -13.07
C GLU A 86 11.57 10.81 -12.68
N THR A 87 12.63 11.07 -11.91
CA THR A 87 12.93 12.39 -11.33
C THR A 87 12.83 13.57 -12.31
N PRO A 88 13.36 13.52 -13.55
CA PRO A 88 13.22 14.63 -14.50
C PRO A 88 11.77 15.00 -14.80
N ASN A 89 10.90 14.00 -14.98
CA ASN A 89 9.48 14.23 -15.25
C ASN A 89 8.70 14.60 -13.99
N LEU A 90 9.14 14.17 -12.80
CA LEU A 90 8.56 14.63 -11.54
C LEU A 90 8.73 16.14 -11.35
N TYR A 91 9.82 16.75 -11.83
CA TYR A 91 9.98 18.22 -11.79
C TYR A 91 8.92 18.95 -12.62
N LEU A 92 8.47 18.36 -13.74
CA LEU A 92 7.39 18.94 -14.54
C LEU A 92 6.07 18.94 -13.77
N LEU A 93 5.75 17.83 -13.08
CA LEU A 93 4.58 17.74 -12.20
C LEU A 93 4.67 18.76 -11.06
N THR A 94 5.81 18.83 -10.36
CA THR A 94 6.00 19.76 -9.24
C THR A 94 5.77 21.20 -9.68
N LYS A 95 6.36 21.63 -10.80
CA LYS A 95 6.19 22.99 -11.32
C LYS A 95 4.73 23.32 -11.65
N GLU A 96 3.98 22.34 -12.17
CA GLU A 96 2.55 22.54 -12.43
C GLU A 96 1.74 22.60 -11.13
N PHE A 97 2.02 21.68 -10.20
CA PHE A 97 1.27 21.50 -8.96
C PHE A 97 1.48 22.65 -7.97
N GLU A 98 2.64 23.31 -7.99
CA GLU A 98 2.94 24.51 -7.19
C GLU A 98 1.93 25.64 -7.41
N LYS A 99 1.38 25.79 -8.61
CA LYS A 99 0.33 26.79 -8.92
C LYS A 99 -0.94 26.60 -8.08
N TYR A 100 -1.11 25.41 -7.51
CA TYR A 100 -2.28 25.00 -6.73
C TYR A 100 -1.93 24.72 -5.25
N GLY A 101 -0.69 25.00 -4.82
CA GLY A 101 -0.24 24.67 -3.47
C GLY A 101 -0.10 23.17 -3.21
N LYS A 102 0.23 22.40 -4.26
CA LYS A 102 0.33 20.93 -4.24
C LYS A 102 1.74 20.48 -4.59
N ILE A 103 2.08 19.25 -4.20
CA ILE A 103 3.38 18.63 -4.53
C ILE A 103 3.22 17.10 -4.71
N PRO A 104 3.90 16.48 -5.69
CA PRO A 104 4.05 15.02 -5.72
C PRO A 104 4.77 14.55 -4.45
N CYS A 105 4.24 13.53 -3.76
CA CYS A 105 4.76 13.14 -2.45
C CYS A 105 4.90 11.63 -2.27
N PHE A 106 3.80 10.88 -2.39
CA PHE A 106 3.82 9.45 -2.09
C PHE A 106 4.11 8.65 -3.35
N MET A 107 5.32 8.11 -3.43
CA MET A 107 5.72 7.11 -4.41
C MET A 107 5.66 5.74 -3.75
N ALA A 108 4.58 5.01 -4.01
CA ALA A 108 4.27 3.76 -3.33
C ALA A 108 4.32 2.57 -4.29
N GLU A 109 4.93 1.47 -3.83
CA GLU A 109 4.90 0.17 -4.47
C GLU A 109 4.01 -0.76 -3.68
N TYR A 110 3.12 -1.46 -4.39
CA TYR A 110 2.16 -2.38 -3.82
C TYR A 110 2.43 -3.80 -4.27
N PHE A 111 2.22 -4.74 -3.35
CA PHE A 111 2.55 -6.15 -3.52
C PHE A 111 1.33 -7.01 -3.19
N LEU A 112 1.15 -8.07 -3.98
CA LEU A 112 0.14 -9.10 -3.77
C LEU A 112 0.82 -10.44 -3.49
N PRO A 113 0.21 -11.33 -2.69
CA PRO A 113 0.74 -12.67 -2.47
C PRO A 113 0.72 -13.46 -3.79
N ASP A 114 1.69 -14.36 -3.94
CA ASP A 114 1.62 -15.44 -4.90
C ASP A 114 1.18 -16.71 -4.17
N VAL A 115 -0.08 -17.13 -4.38
CA VAL A 115 -0.68 -18.24 -3.62
C VAL A 115 -0.04 -19.60 -3.93
N ASP A 116 0.71 -19.72 -5.03
CA ASP A 116 1.37 -20.96 -5.41
C ASP A 116 2.64 -21.20 -4.58
N ILE A 117 3.21 -20.14 -3.99
CA ILE A 117 4.42 -20.22 -3.15
C ILE A 117 4.20 -19.71 -1.72
N LEU A 118 3.09 -19.02 -1.44
CA LEU A 118 2.82 -18.45 -0.14
C LEU A 118 2.68 -19.57 0.91
N ALA A 119 3.51 -19.51 1.93
CA ALA A 119 3.45 -20.38 3.09
C ALA A 119 3.84 -19.61 4.35
N ALA A 120 3.30 -20.02 5.50
CA ALA A 120 3.71 -19.51 6.80
C ALA A 120 5.18 -19.90 7.04
N LEU A 121 6.09 -18.92 6.96
CA LEU A 121 7.53 -19.17 7.08
C LEU A 121 7.93 -19.44 8.53
N PRO A 122 8.90 -20.34 8.76
CA PRO A 122 9.34 -20.65 10.12
C PRO A 122 9.94 -19.41 10.81
N CYS A 123 9.68 -19.31 12.11
CA CYS A 123 10.28 -18.31 12.99
C CYS A 123 11.10 -19.00 14.07
N THR A 124 12.28 -18.47 14.39
CA THR A 124 13.07 -18.92 15.55
C THR A 124 12.36 -18.67 16.88
N TYR A 125 11.45 -17.70 16.89
CA TYR A 125 10.69 -17.28 18.07
C TYR A 125 9.24 -17.78 17.98
N PRO A 126 8.61 -18.17 19.10
CA PRO A 126 7.18 -18.48 19.12
C PRO A 126 6.35 -17.34 18.54
N VAL A 127 5.48 -17.69 17.58
CA VAL A 127 4.53 -16.75 16.95
C VAL A 127 3.14 -17.03 17.50
N LYS A 128 2.45 -15.97 17.96
CA LYS A 128 1.04 -16.03 18.39
C LYS A 128 0.19 -15.12 17.51
N LEU A 129 -1.03 -15.56 17.22
CA LEU A 129 -2.05 -14.72 16.63
C LEU A 129 -2.86 -14.06 17.74
N LEU A 130 -3.06 -12.75 17.62
CA LEU A 130 -3.75 -11.90 18.59
C LEU A 130 -4.96 -11.25 17.91
N ASN A 131 -6.12 -11.31 18.55
CA ASN A 131 -7.34 -10.64 18.13
C ASN A 131 -7.42 -9.24 18.77
N PRO A 132 -8.38 -8.36 18.39
CA PRO A 132 -8.44 -6.99 18.89
C PRO A 132 -8.41 -6.84 20.42
N ASP A 133 -9.07 -7.74 21.14
CA ASP A 133 -9.05 -7.74 22.61
C ASP A 133 -7.65 -8.05 23.18
N ASP A 134 -6.87 -8.88 22.50
CA ASP A 134 -5.53 -9.30 22.92
C ASP A 134 -4.47 -8.20 22.70
N PHE A 135 -4.66 -7.33 21.70
CA PHE A 135 -3.70 -6.27 21.33
C PHE A 135 -4.18 -4.84 21.67
N SER A 136 -5.29 -4.68 22.40
CA SER A 136 -5.89 -3.38 22.67
C SER A 136 -4.97 -2.37 23.37
N GLN A 137 -3.95 -2.87 24.09
CA GLN A 137 -2.94 -2.09 24.82
C GLN A 137 -1.61 -1.94 24.05
N LEU A 138 -1.50 -2.49 22.83
CA LEU A 138 -0.26 -2.55 22.05
C LEU A 138 -0.10 -1.41 21.05
N TYR A 139 -0.94 -0.37 21.12
CA TYR A 139 -0.81 0.87 20.33
C TYR A 139 0.33 1.75 20.85
N LEU A 140 1.56 1.26 20.71
CA LEU A 140 2.79 1.91 21.17
C LEU A 140 3.63 2.38 19.98
N SER A 141 4.50 3.35 20.19
CA SER A 141 5.28 4.00 19.12
C SER A 141 6.17 3.03 18.33
N GLN A 142 6.74 2.02 18.99
CA GLN A 142 7.56 0.99 18.36
C GLN A 142 6.79 0.05 17.43
N TRP A 143 5.45 0.12 17.46
CA TRP A 143 4.52 -0.72 16.71
C TRP A 143 3.66 0.07 15.72
N SER A 144 4.07 1.30 15.39
CA SER A 144 3.30 2.27 14.62
C SER A 144 3.12 1.92 13.13
N ASN A 145 3.92 1.00 12.58
CA ASN A 145 3.68 0.43 11.25
C ASN A 145 2.74 -0.77 11.34
N ALA A 146 2.79 -1.54 12.42
CA ALA A 146 1.96 -2.73 12.61
C ALA A 146 0.52 -2.41 13.03
N LEU A 147 0.31 -1.36 13.84
CA LEU A 147 -1.00 -0.97 14.36
C LEU A 147 -1.24 0.53 14.15
N CYS A 148 -2.47 0.88 13.74
CA CYS A 148 -2.81 2.26 13.45
C CYS A 148 -3.66 2.88 14.56
N GLU A 149 -3.04 3.63 15.47
CA GLU A 149 -3.74 4.26 16.59
C GLU A 149 -4.91 5.16 16.17
N LYS A 150 -4.76 5.87 15.03
CA LYS A 150 -5.80 6.78 14.53
C LYS A 150 -7.04 6.04 13.97
N ARG A 151 -6.93 4.74 13.71
CA ARG A 151 -7.96 3.91 13.06
C ARG A 151 -8.04 2.51 13.68
N LYS A 152 -7.98 2.42 15.03
CA LYS A 152 -7.95 1.15 15.77
C LYS A 152 -9.04 0.16 15.34
N GLN A 153 -10.23 0.67 15.02
CA GLN A 153 -11.38 -0.12 14.59
C GLN A 153 -11.17 -0.87 13.27
N LEU A 154 -10.12 -0.54 12.50
CA LEU A 154 -9.76 -1.23 11.28
C LEU A 154 -8.72 -2.33 11.52
N ASP A 155 -7.97 -2.31 12.62
CA ASP A 155 -6.98 -3.36 12.90
C ASP A 155 -7.70 -4.65 13.31
N MET A 156 -7.50 -5.72 12.53
CA MET A 156 -8.32 -6.94 12.63
C MET A 156 -7.58 -8.11 13.28
N LEU A 157 -6.27 -8.23 13.05
CA LEU A 157 -5.48 -9.37 13.48
C LEU A 157 -4.01 -8.98 13.56
N VAL A 158 -3.31 -9.58 14.51
CA VAL A 158 -1.86 -9.43 14.69
C VAL A 158 -1.19 -10.80 14.74
N ALA A 159 -0.04 -10.93 14.08
CA ALA A 159 0.94 -11.98 14.34
C ALA A 159 2.11 -11.39 15.12
N ALA A 160 2.35 -11.88 16.34
CA ALA A 160 3.39 -11.37 17.25
C ALA A 160 4.43 -12.46 17.55
N ALA A 161 5.72 -12.13 17.43
CA ALA A 161 6.83 -12.98 17.81
C ALA A 161 7.29 -12.66 19.24
N TYR A 162 7.56 -13.69 20.02
CA TYR A 162 7.90 -13.59 21.44
C TYR A 162 9.30 -14.13 21.72
N ASP A 163 10.10 -13.35 22.46
CA ASP A 163 11.28 -13.85 23.16
C ASP A 163 10.94 -13.90 24.65
N ASN A 164 10.62 -15.10 25.13
CA ASN A 164 9.94 -15.32 26.42
C ASN A 164 8.62 -14.52 26.48
N ASP A 165 8.50 -13.57 27.41
CA ASP A 165 7.30 -12.72 27.57
C ASP A 165 7.38 -11.40 26.79
N LYS A 166 8.52 -11.11 26.13
CA LYS A 166 8.73 -9.86 25.38
C LYS A 166 8.29 -10.03 23.93
N ILE A 167 7.40 -9.16 23.46
CA ILE A 167 7.10 -9.04 22.02
C ILE A 167 8.30 -8.39 21.33
N ILE A 168 8.88 -9.09 20.35
CA ILE A 168 10.08 -8.66 19.62
C ILE A 168 9.78 -8.21 18.19
N GLY A 169 8.60 -8.57 17.68
CA GLY A 169 8.12 -8.16 16.37
C GLY A 169 6.63 -8.39 16.26
N MET A 170 5.98 -7.57 15.44
CA MET A 170 4.55 -7.58 15.26
C MET A 170 4.18 -7.24 13.81
N ALA A 171 3.45 -8.14 13.14
CA ALA A 171 2.73 -7.82 11.92
C ALA A 171 1.26 -7.62 12.29
N GLY A 172 0.66 -6.50 11.90
CA GLY A 172 -0.77 -6.28 12.03
C GLY A 172 -1.42 -6.08 10.66
N CYS A 173 -2.72 -6.33 10.58
CA CYS A 173 -3.47 -6.06 9.36
C CYS A 173 -4.75 -5.27 9.58
N SER A 174 -4.97 -4.30 8.70
CA SER A 174 -6.11 -3.39 8.72
C SER A 174 -7.11 -3.69 7.61
N ALA A 175 -8.39 -3.69 7.93
CA ALA A 175 -9.50 -3.73 6.98
C ALA A 175 -9.69 -2.36 6.31
N ASP A 176 -8.71 -1.93 5.53
CA ASP A 176 -8.75 -0.63 4.87
C ASP A 176 -9.82 -0.57 3.77
N CYS A 177 -10.25 -1.71 3.24
CA CYS A 177 -11.45 -1.85 2.43
C CYS A 177 -12.13 -3.19 2.75
N ASP A 178 -13.28 -3.47 2.12
CA ASP A 178 -14.08 -4.64 2.49
C ASP A 178 -13.45 -5.96 2.01
N SER A 179 -12.75 -5.95 0.88
CA SER A 179 -12.22 -7.14 0.22
C SER A 179 -10.74 -7.39 0.52
N MET A 180 -9.96 -6.36 0.87
CA MET A 180 -8.52 -6.45 1.05
C MET A 180 -8.08 -5.92 2.42
N TRP A 181 -7.11 -6.60 3.03
CA TRP A 181 -6.49 -6.18 4.29
C TRP A 181 -5.02 -5.83 4.08
N GLN A 182 -4.62 -4.64 4.52
CA GLN A 182 -3.23 -4.19 4.41
C GLN A 182 -2.41 -4.78 5.52
N ILE A 183 -1.18 -5.21 5.25
CA ILE A 183 -0.23 -5.66 6.26
C ILE A 183 0.80 -4.57 6.54
N GLY A 184 1.03 -4.29 7.81
CA GLY A 184 2.14 -3.51 8.33
C GLY A 184 2.95 -4.31 9.35
N ILE A 185 4.24 -3.98 9.51
CA ILE A 185 5.18 -4.79 10.29
C ILE A 185 6.22 -3.93 10.99
N ASP A 186 6.48 -4.27 12.25
CA ASP A 186 7.57 -3.71 13.05
C ASP A 186 8.37 -4.84 13.70
N VAL A 187 9.69 -4.69 13.73
CA VAL A 187 10.60 -5.59 14.46
C VAL A 187 11.57 -4.72 15.24
N LEU A 188 11.74 -5.05 16.53
CA LEU A 188 12.68 -4.36 17.40
C LEU A 188 14.10 -4.42 16.81
N PRO A 189 14.88 -3.32 16.87
CA PRO A 189 16.16 -3.20 16.17
C PRO A 189 17.12 -4.37 16.38
N GLU A 190 17.21 -4.88 17.61
CA GLU A 190 18.12 -5.95 18.03
C GLU A 190 17.74 -7.33 17.47
N TYR A 191 16.51 -7.51 16.96
CA TYR A 191 16.01 -8.76 16.36
C TYR A 191 15.91 -8.70 14.82
N ARG A 192 16.30 -7.59 14.20
CA ARG A 192 16.24 -7.41 12.74
C ARG A 192 17.27 -8.32 12.03
N LYS A 193 17.02 -8.57 10.74
CA LYS A 193 17.83 -9.44 9.86
C LYS A 193 17.89 -10.92 10.25
N ASN A 194 17.09 -11.36 11.23
CA ASN A 194 16.97 -12.77 11.65
C ASN A 194 15.70 -13.46 11.11
N GLY A 195 15.06 -12.91 10.07
CA GLY A 195 13.88 -13.52 9.43
C GLY A 195 12.53 -13.30 10.12
N VAL A 196 12.50 -12.66 11.30
CA VAL A 196 11.27 -12.39 12.08
C VAL A 196 10.20 -11.68 11.25
N ALA A 197 10.54 -10.59 10.56
CA ALA A 197 9.57 -9.83 9.76
C ALA A 197 8.86 -10.69 8.70
N ALA A 198 9.62 -11.52 7.98
CA ALA A 198 9.07 -12.35 6.91
C ALA A 198 8.21 -13.50 7.46
N ALA A 199 8.61 -14.07 8.60
CA ALA A 199 7.79 -15.06 9.30
C ALA A 199 6.45 -14.48 9.73
N LEU A 200 6.44 -13.31 10.39
CA LEU A 200 5.21 -12.68 10.84
C LEU A 200 4.30 -12.24 9.67
N THR A 201 4.89 -11.63 8.64
CA THR A 201 4.15 -11.17 7.45
C THR A 201 3.50 -12.35 6.72
N SER A 202 4.23 -13.44 6.49
CA SER A 202 3.70 -14.63 5.80
C SER A 202 2.66 -15.39 6.62
N HIS A 203 2.86 -15.53 7.94
CA HIS A 203 1.86 -16.08 8.85
C HIS A 203 0.55 -15.28 8.76
N LEU A 204 0.64 -13.96 8.83
CA LEU A 204 -0.52 -13.10 8.78
C LEU A 204 -1.22 -13.17 7.42
N ALA A 205 -0.47 -13.16 6.31
CA ALA A 205 -1.02 -13.29 4.97
C ALA A 205 -1.84 -14.59 4.77
N VAL A 206 -1.33 -15.72 5.27
CA VAL A 206 -2.05 -17.00 5.25
C VAL A 206 -3.36 -16.91 6.03
N GLU A 207 -3.35 -16.28 7.20
CA GLU A 207 -4.54 -16.11 8.04
C GLU A 207 -5.60 -15.18 7.43
N ILE A 208 -5.16 -14.15 6.69
CA ILE A 208 -6.04 -13.25 5.93
C ILE A 208 -6.75 -14.01 4.81
N LEU A 209 -6.01 -14.82 4.05
CA LEU A 209 -6.60 -15.65 2.99
C LEU A 209 -7.60 -16.69 3.53
N LYS A 210 -7.31 -17.32 4.67
CA LYS A 210 -8.24 -18.24 5.34
C LYS A 210 -9.57 -17.56 5.72
N ARG A 211 -9.56 -16.25 5.92
CA ARG A 211 -10.74 -15.42 6.21
C ARG A 211 -11.42 -14.88 4.94
N GLY A 212 -10.98 -15.31 3.76
CA GLY A 212 -11.56 -14.90 2.48
C GLY A 212 -11.25 -13.45 2.09
N LYS A 213 -10.17 -12.88 2.62
CA LYS A 213 -9.71 -11.52 2.30
C LYS A 213 -8.40 -11.57 1.53
N VAL A 214 -8.15 -10.56 0.70
CA VAL A 214 -6.87 -10.42 -0.03
C VAL A 214 -5.88 -9.69 0.86
N PRO A 215 -4.76 -10.32 1.29
CA PRO A 215 -3.70 -9.57 1.92
C PRO A 215 -2.98 -8.73 0.87
N PHE A 216 -2.63 -7.50 1.19
CA PHE A 216 -1.73 -6.71 0.37
C PHE A 216 -0.70 -6.01 1.25
N TYR A 217 0.43 -5.68 0.65
CA TYR A 217 1.54 -5.04 1.32
C TYR A 217 1.95 -3.82 0.51
N CYS A 218 2.27 -2.71 1.18
CA CYS A 218 2.64 -1.47 0.54
C CYS A 218 3.86 -0.87 1.22
N CYS A 219 4.77 -0.30 0.45
CA CYS A 219 5.81 0.54 1.00
C CYS A 219 6.22 1.67 0.06
N ALA A 220 6.91 2.66 0.59
CA ALA A 220 7.60 3.63 -0.25
C ALA A 220 8.58 2.89 -1.18
N TRP A 221 8.65 3.31 -2.44
CA TRP A 221 9.50 2.70 -3.48
C TRP A 221 10.98 2.58 -3.07
N SER A 222 11.46 3.52 -2.25
CA SER A 222 12.84 3.54 -1.75
C SER A 222 13.07 2.65 -0.52
N ASN A 223 12.02 2.08 0.07
CA ASN A 223 12.13 1.24 1.28
C ASN A 223 12.52 -0.20 0.91
N ILE A 224 13.80 -0.38 0.57
CA ILE A 224 14.36 -1.69 0.17
C ILE A 224 14.19 -2.76 1.24
N GLY A 225 14.26 -2.40 2.53
CA GLY A 225 14.06 -3.36 3.61
C GLY A 225 12.65 -3.95 3.61
N SER A 226 11.65 -3.10 3.39
CA SER A 226 10.24 -3.46 3.32
C SER A 226 9.92 -4.22 2.03
N ALA A 227 10.45 -3.80 0.87
CA ALA A 227 10.30 -4.54 -0.39
C ALA A 227 10.91 -5.95 -0.30
N ARG A 228 12.12 -6.08 0.28
CA ARG A 228 12.73 -7.40 0.54
C ARG A 228 11.90 -8.26 1.48
N ASN A 229 11.25 -7.65 2.47
CA ASN A 229 10.34 -8.37 3.37
C ASN A 229 9.13 -8.91 2.61
N ALA A 230 8.46 -8.09 1.79
CA ALA A 230 7.33 -8.51 0.97
C ALA A 230 7.71 -9.70 0.07
N LEU A 231 8.80 -9.57 -0.69
CA LEU A 231 9.33 -10.63 -1.56
C LEU A 231 9.62 -11.92 -0.78
N LYS A 232 10.36 -11.82 0.32
CA LYS A 232 10.71 -12.98 1.14
C LYS A 232 9.46 -13.65 1.74
N SER A 233 8.40 -12.90 1.99
CA SER A 233 7.14 -13.39 2.57
C SER A 233 6.20 -14.04 1.55
N GLY A 234 6.62 -14.18 0.28
CA GLY A 234 5.80 -14.77 -0.78
C GLY A 234 4.91 -13.77 -1.52
N PHE A 235 5.21 -12.47 -1.45
CA PHE A 235 4.54 -11.44 -2.24
C PHE A 235 5.38 -11.07 -3.47
N ARG A 236 4.72 -10.49 -4.47
CA ARG A 236 5.35 -9.97 -5.69
C ARG A 236 4.86 -8.53 -5.97
N PRO A 237 5.70 -7.67 -6.59
CA PRO A 237 5.27 -6.36 -7.06
C PRO A 237 4.02 -6.52 -7.95
N ALA A 238 3.04 -5.65 -7.74
CA ALA A 238 1.75 -5.76 -8.41
C ALA A 238 1.33 -4.45 -9.08
N TRP A 239 1.49 -3.31 -8.40
CA TRP A 239 1.24 -1.99 -9.00
C TRP A 239 1.95 -0.87 -8.23
N VAL A 240 1.98 0.32 -8.80
CA VAL A 240 2.56 1.52 -8.20
C VAL A 240 1.57 2.68 -8.17
N HIS A 241 1.76 3.59 -7.21
CA HIS A 241 1.10 4.90 -7.18
C HIS A 241 2.11 6.04 -7.08
N LEU A 242 1.80 7.16 -7.72
CA LEU A 242 2.36 8.48 -7.42
C LEU A 242 1.22 9.43 -7.03
N THR A 243 1.13 9.77 -5.75
CA THR A 243 0.07 10.64 -5.21
C THR A 243 0.62 12.00 -4.81
N SER A 244 -0.12 13.06 -5.13
CA SER A 244 0.16 14.43 -4.68
C SER A 244 -0.64 14.81 -3.44
N ILE A 245 -0.08 15.71 -2.62
CA ILE A 245 -0.72 16.26 -1.42
C ILE A 245 -0.55 17.78 -1.33
N ASP A 246 -1.18 18.40 -0.32
CA ASP A 246 -0.92 19.80 0.04
C ASP A 246 0.54 20.01 0.41
N THR A 247 1.17 21.04 -0.15
CA THR A 247 2.58 21.38 0.13
C THR A 247 2.80 21.65 1.62
N GLU A 248 1.85 22.30 2.30
CA GLU A 248 1.93 22.55 3.74
C GLU A 248 1.98 21.25 4.55
N LYS A 249 1.12 20.27 4.22
CA LYS A 249 1.13 18.94 4.87
C LYS A 249 2.44 18.19 4.60
N ALA A 250 2.97 18.28 3.38
CA ALA A 250 4.25 17.68 3.06
C ALA A 250 5.38 18.26 3.94
N LEU A 251 5.38 19.58 4.15
CA LEU A 251 6.36 20.26 5.01
C LEU A 251 6.22 19.88 6.49
N GLU A 252 5.01 19.65 6.98
CA GLU A 252 4.80 19.13 8.34
C GLU A 252 5.38 17.73 8.53
N MET A 253 5.33 16.87 7.51
CA MET A 253 5.88 15.50 7.55
C MET A 253 7.41 15.46 7.52
N MET A 254 8.07 16.54 7.08
CA MET A 254 9.54 16.63 7.00
C MET A 254 10.18 17.16 8.31
N ARG A 255 9.38 17.61 9.27
CA ARG A 255 9.84 18.14 10.56
C ARG A 255 9.85 17.04 11.62
#